data_AF-A0A528CHM9-F1
#
_entry.id   AF-A0A528CHM9-F1
#
_cell.length_a   1.000
_cell.length_b   1.000
_cell.length_c   1.000
_cell.angle_alpha   90.00
_cell.angle_beta   90.00
_cell.angle_gamma   90.00
#
_symmetry.space_group_name_H-M   'P 1'
#
loop_
_entity.id
_entity.type
_entity.pdbx_description
1 polymer ?
#
loop_
_entity_poly.entity_id
_entity_poly.type
_entity_poly.pdbx_seq_one_letter_code
_entity_poly.pdbx_strand_id
1 'polypeptide(L)' 'MSDTNASFQADEPFFQALLIPHRSLGKTGFAILMGALLFGSLVTGAFFLSRGAWPVFGFLGLDVIAVYI' A
#
# COMPACT_ATOMS: atom_id res chain seq x y z
N MET A 1 -0.21 -64.40 1.93
CA MET A 1 0.56 -63.28 1.35
C MET A 1 -0.25 -62.02 1.64
N SER A 2 -0.11 -61.47 2.84
CA SER A 2 -0.93 -60.35 3.32
C SER A 2 -0.22 -59.02 3.13
N ASP A 3 -0.89 -58.14 2.39
CA ASP A 3 -1.13 -56.74 2.73
C ASP A 3 0.10 -55.86 3.01
N THR A 4 0.93 -55.65 1.98
CA THR A 4 1.87 -54.51 1.95
C THR A 4 1.22 -53.36 1.19
N ASN A 5 0.19 -52.76 1.76
CA ASN A 5 -0.34 -51.47 1.28
C ASN A 5 -0.20 -50.43 2.39
N ALA A 6 1.05 -50.12 2.74
CA ALA A 6 1.34 -48.90 3.46
C ALA A 6 1.23 -47.75 2.45
N SER A 7 0.00 -47.28 2.22
CA SER A 7 -0.24 -46.02 1.54
C SER A 7 0.51 -44.95 2.34
N PHE A 8 1.61 -44.48 1.77
CA PHE A 8 2.46 -43.44 2.35
C PHE A 8 1.59 -42.22 2.64
N GLN A 9 1.15 -42.09 3.88
CA GLN A 9 0.45 -40.94 4.44
C GLN A 9 1.40 -39.73 4.58
N ALA A 10 2.47 -39.71 3.77
CA ALA A 10 3.59 -38.78 3.83
C ALA A 10 3.36 -37.52 2.98
N ASP A 11 2.23 -37.42 2.28
CA ASP A 11 1.92 -36.33 1.36
C ASP A 11 0.94 -35.30 1.94
N GLU A 12 0.48 -35.49 3.19
CA GLU A 12 -0.40 -34.51 3.84
C GLU A 12 0.45 -33.49 4.64
N PRO A 13 0.46 -32.21 4.25
CA PRO A 13 1.26 -31.21 4.95
C PRO A 13 0.74 -31.03 6.39
N PHE A 14 1.57 -31.39 7.37
CA PHE A 14 1.26 -31.27 8.81
C PHE A 14 0.90 -29.84 9.26
N PHE A 15 1.33 -28.83 8.51
CA PHE A 15 1.07 -27.43 8.83
C PHE A 15 0.82 -26.61 7.58
N GLN A 16 -0.43 -26.15 7.45
CA GLN A 16 -0.89 -25.33 6.33
C GLN A 16 -1.27 -23.94 6.87
N ALA A 17 -0.28 -23.06 6.98
CA ALA A 17 -0.48 -21.68 7.41
C ALA A 17 -0.73 -20.80 6.19
N LEU A 18 -1.96 -20.29 6.06
CA LEU A 18 -2.29 -19.29 5.05
C LEU A 18 -1.79 -17.93 5.55
N LEU A 19 -0.70 -17.43 4.97
CA LEU A 19 -0.26 -16.05 5.19
C LEU A 19 -1.28 -15.11 4.54
N ILE A 20 -2.19 -14.57 5.35
CA ILE A 20 -3.10 -13.53 4.90
C ILE A 20 -2.29 -12.23 4.83
N PRO A 21 -2.23 -11.53 3.69
CA PRO A 21 -1.49 -10.30 3.60
C PRO A 21 -2.07 -9.29 4.59
N HIS A 22 -1.27 -8.87 5.56
CA HIS A 22 -1.64 -7.76 6.43
C HIS A 22 -1.76 -6.50 5.56
N ARG A 23 -2.96 -5.94 5.50
CA ARG A 23 -3.21 -4.67 4.83
C ARG A 23 -2.44 -3.58 5.59
N SER A 24 -1.29 -3.17 5.07
CA SER A 24 -0.33 -2.25 5.70
C SER A 24 -0.96 -0.91 6.12
N LEU A 25 -2.06 -0.52 5.47
CA LEU A 25 -2.76 0.72 5.77
C LEU A 25 -4.27 0.53 5.60
N GLY A 26 -5.02 0.55 6.72
CA GLY A 26 -6.49 0.53 6.76
C GLY A 26 -7.12 1.67 5.95
N LYS A 27 -8.44 1.63 5.70
CA LYS A 27 -9.13 2.68 4.91
C LYS A 27 -8.93 4.07 5.55
N THR A 28 -9.00 4.12 6.88
CA THR A 28 -8.76 5.32 7.69
C THR A 28 -7.31 5.79 7.62
N GLY A 29 -6.34 4.87 7.74
CA GLY A 29 -4.91 5.21 7.67
C GLY A 29 -4.53 5.79 6.31
N PHE A 30 -5.10 5.24 5.23
CA PHE A 30 -4.87 5.74 3.87
C PHE A 30 -5.48 7.13 3.68
N ALA A 31 -6.69 7.36 4.19
CA ALA A 31 -7.32 8.68 4.15
C ALA A 31 -6.50 9.74 4.92
N ILE A 32 -5.98 9.39 6.10
CA ILE A 32 -5.13 10.29 6.90
C ILE A 32 -3.82 10.59 6.17
N LEU A 33 -3.16 9.56 5.61
CA LEU A 33 -1.93 9.72 4.84
C LEU A 33 -2.15 10.67 3.66
N MET A 34 -3.17 10.40 2.84
CA MET A 34 -3.49 11.22 1.67
C MET A 34 -3.89 12.63 2.06
N GLY A 35 -4.65 12.81 3.14
CA GLY A 35 -5.01 14.13 3.66
C GLY A 35 -3.80 14.94 4.11
N ALA A 36 -2.87 14.31 4.83
CA ALA A 36 -1.62 14.95 5.25
C ALA A 36 -0.73 15.32 4.05
N LEU A 37 -0.62 14.41 3.07
CA LEU A 37 0.14 14.63 1.85
C LEU A 37 -0.43 15.81 1.04
N LEU A 38 -1.75 15.82 0.85
CA LEU A 38 -2.47 16.90 0.17
C LEU A 38 -2.29 18.24 0.89
N PHE A 39 -2.45 18.25 2.22
CA PHE A 39 -2.29 19.48 3.01
C PHE A 39 -0.87 20.04 2.93
N GLY A 40 0.15 19.19 3.08
CA GLY A 40 1.56 19.59 2.95
C GLY A 40 1.89 20.12 1.55
N SER A 41 1.39 19.45 0.51
CA SER A 41 1.55 19.89 -0.88
C SER A 41 0.84 21.21 -1.17
N LEU A 42 -0.35 21.44 -0.59
CA LEU A 42 -1.08 22.72 -0.74
C LEU A 42 -0.35 23.87 -0.06
N VAL A 43 0.16 23.69 1.16
CA VAL A 43 0.91 24.74 1.89
C VAL A 43 2.19 25.10 1.13
N THR A 44 2.98 24.09 0.77
CA THR A 44 4.22 24.28 0.00
C THR A 44 3.93 24.88 -1.36
N GLY A 45 2.91 24.36 -2.03
CA GLY A 45 2.42 24.82 -3.30
C GLY A 45 1.99 26.28 -3.29
N ALA A 46 1.20 26.72 -2.31
CA ALA A 46 0.77 28.10 -2.15
C ALA A 46 1.95 29.05 -1.92
N PHE A 47 2.95 28.62 -1.15
CA PHE A 47 4.19 29.38 -0.97
C PHE A 47 4.93 29.58 -2.31
N PHE A 48 5.14 28.53 -3.09
CA PHE A 48 5.77 28.64 -4.41
C PHE A 48 4.93 29.44 -5.41
N LEU A 49 3.60 29.31 -5.37
CA LEU A 49 2.70 30.09 -6.19
C LEU A 49 2.83 31.59 -5.91
N SER A 50 2.94 31.98 -4.63
CA SER A 50 3.17 33.38 -4.23
C SER A 50 4.52 33.95 -4.71
N ARG A 51 5.50 33.08 -4.99
CA ARG A 51 6.80 33.43 -5.55
C ARG A 51 6.82 33.42 -7.09
N GLY A 52 5.69 33.18 -7.74
CA GLY A 52 5.57 33.07 -9.20
C GLY A 52 6.06 31.74 -9.77
N ALA A 53 6.44 30.78 -8.93
CA ALA A 53 6.89 29.45 -9.34
C ALA A 53 5.69 28.51 -9.59
N TRP A 54 4.83 28.91 -10.52
CA TRP A 54 3.62 28.19 -10.91
C TRP A 54 3.81 26.72 -11.34
N PRO A 55 4.95 26.29 -11.94
CA PRO A 55 5.13 24.88 -12.32
C PRO A 55 5.26 23.97 -11.11
N VAL A 56 5.87 24.46 -10.02
CA VAL A 56 6.11 23.69 -8.80
C VAL A 56 4.79 23.23 -8.17
N PHE A 57 3.77 24.09 -8.20
CA PHE A 57 2.42 23.75 -7.75
C PHE A 57 1.79 22.61 -8.57
N GLY A 58 1.97 22.65 -9.90
CA GLY A 58 1.45 21.62 -10.80
C GLY A 58 2.09 20.25 -10.56
N PHE A 59 3.42 20.20 -10.41
CA PHE A 59 4.14 18.96 -10.10
C PHE A 59 3.78 18.41 -8.72
N LEU A 60 3.73 19.26 -7.69
CA LEU A 60 3.32 18.84 -6.34
C LEU A 60 1.92 18.21 -6.29
N GLY A 61 0.97 18.74 -7.06
CA GLY A 61 -0.36 18.15 -7.18
C GLY A 61 -0.33 16.80 -7.92
N LEU A 62 0.48 16.70 -8.98
CA LEU A 62 0.66 15.48 -9.75
C LEU A 62 1.30 14.36 -8.91
N ASP A 63 2.24 14.69 -8.02
CA ASP A 63 2.84 13.74 -7.09
C ASP A 63 1.80 13.16 -6.12
N VAL A 64 0.88 13.98 -5.61
CA VAL A 64 -0.22 13.51 -4.74
C VAL A 64 -1.13 12.53 -5.51
N ILE A 65 -1.43 12.84 -6.77
CA ILE A 65 -2.25 11.98 -7.64
C ILE A 65 -1.52 10.67 -7.94
N ALA A 66 -0.21 10.72 -8.22
CA ALA A 66 0.60 9.54 -8.50
C ALA A 66 0.71 8.60 -7.29
N VAL A 67 0.67 9.13 -6.07
CA VAL A 67 0.63 8.32 -4.83
C VAL A 67 -0.76 7.73 -4.57
N TYR A 68 -1.82 8.38 -5.05
CA TYR A 68 -3.20 7.93 -4.82
C TYR A 68 -3.60 6.74 -5.71
N ILE A 69 -3.08 6.69 -6.94
CA ILE A 69 -3.38 5.66 -7.95
C ILE A 69 -2.54 4.40 -7.70
#